data_AF-A0A7C2JU71-F1
#
_entry.id   AF-A0A7C2JU71-F1
#
_cell.length_a   1.000
_cell.length_b   1.000
_cell.length_c   1.000
_cell.angle_alpha   90.00
_cell.angle_beta   90.00
_cell.angle_gamma   90.00
#
_symmetry.space_group_name_H-M   'P 1'
#
loop_
_entity.id
_entity.type
_entity.pdbx_description
1 polymer ?
#
loop_
_entity_poly.entity_id
_entity_poly.type
_entity_poly.pdbx_seq_one_letter_code
_entity_poly.pdbx_strand_id
1 'polypeptide(L)'
;MARRLPPLNALRAFEASARLGSFVGAAAELHVSAAAVSQLVRRLERYLDVDLFQLVPVTQESWRAPWSYFLVAPPAHFRRRVVRAFVDWALAEGREDATA
;
A
#
# COMPACT_ATOMS: atom_id res chain seq x y z
N MET A 1 20.13 18.50 0.49
CA MET A 1 20.51 17.08 0.28
C MET A 1 19.71 16.54 -0.90
N ALA A 2 20.37 16.07 -1.96
CA ALA A 2 19.68 15.47 -3.10
C ALA A 2 18.97 14.19 -2.62
N ARG A 3 17.64 14.17 -2.67
CA ARG A 3 16.85 12.98 -2.38
C ARG A 3 17.25 11.94 -3.42
N ARG A 4 18.04 10.94 -3.03
CA ARG A 4 18.32 9.81 -3.93
C ARG A 4 16.97 9.22 -4.31
N LEU A 5 16.80 8.92 -5.59
CA LEU A 5 15.62 8.22 -6.07
C LEU A 5 15.94 6.73 -6.09
N PRO A 6 14.93 5.87 -5.87
CA PRO A 6 15.14 4.44 -6.02
C PRO A 6 15.56 4.11 -7.46
N PRO A 7 16.31 3.02 -7.67
CA PRO A 7 16.68 2.58 -9.01
C PRO A 7 15.44 2.29 -9.85
N LEU A 8 15.36 2.84 -11.07
CA LEU A 8 14.20 2.71 -11.94
C LEU A 8 13.80 1.23 -12.20
N ASN A 9 14.79 0.36 -12.38
CA ASN A 9 14.54 -1.06 -12.63
C ASN A 9 13.90 -1.75 -11.42
N ALA A 10 14.19 -1.29 -10.20
CA ALA A 10 13.58 -1.82 -8.99
C ALA A 10 12.09 -1.44 -8.91
N LEU A 11 11.76 -0.19 -9.25
CA LEU A 11 10.38 0.29 -9.37
C LEU A 11 9.60 -0.47 -10.45
N ARG A 12 10.20 -0.67 -11.64
CA ARG A 12 9.57 -1.42 -12.74
C ARG A 12 9.32 -2.88 -12.38
N ALA A 13 10.28 -3.53 -11.72
CA ALA A 13 10.12 -4.90 -11.25
C ALA A 13 8.97 -5.03 -10.23
N PHE A 14 8.86 -4.07 -9.31
CA PHE A 14 7.79 -4.05 -8.33
C PHE A 14 6.41 -3.79 -8.96
N GLU A 15 6.27 -2.75 -9.80
CA GLU A 15 5.01 -2.42 -10.47
C GLU A 15 4.51 -3.59 -11.32
N ALA A 16 5.37 -4.18 -12.16
CA ALA A 16 5.00 -5.31 -13.01
C ALA A 16 4.59 -6.53 -12.16
N SER A 17 5.31 -6.81 -11.07
CA SER A 17 4.99 -7.93 -10.17
C SER A 17 3.67 -7.71 -9.44
N ALA A 18 3.37 -6.48 -9.02
CA ALA A 18 2.12 -6.12 -8.35
C ALA A 18 0.93 -6.17 -9.32
N ARG A 19 1.09 -5.62 -10.53
CA ARG A 19 0.04 -5.62 -11.56
C ARG A 19 -0.30 -7.02 -12.06
N LEU A 20 0.71 -7.87 -12.25
CA LEU A 20 0.53 -9.23 -12.78
C LEU A 20 0.26 -10.27 -11.69
N GLY A 21 0.47 -9.94 -10.41
CA GLY A 21 0.39 -10.89 -9.31
C GLY A 21 1.40 -12.05 -9.41
N SER A 22 2.46 -11.90 -10.23
CA SER A 22 3.41 -12.98 -10.53
C SER A 22 4.81 -12.45 -10.82
N PHE A 23 5.80 -12.93 -10.05
CA PHE A 23 7.21 -12.67 -10.32
C PHE A 23 7.70 -13.30 -11.63
N VAL A 24 7.10 -14.43 -12.03
CA VAL A 24 7.41 -15.09 -13.32
C VAL A 24 6.81 -14.31 -14.48
N GLY A 25 5.57 -13.81 -14.33
CA GLY A 25 4.94 -12.94 -15.31
C GLY A 25 5.71 -11.64 -15.51
N ALA A 26 6.12 -10.99 -14.41
CA ALA A 26 6.93 -9.79 -14.46
C ALA A 26 8.30 -10.04 -15.09
N ALA A 27 8.91 -11.19 -14.84
CA ALA A 27 10.17 -11.58 -15.46
C ALA A 27 10.05 -11.74 -16.97
N ALA A 28 8.97 -12.37 -17.44
CA ALA A 28 8.68 -12.50 -18.86
C ALA A 28 8.46 -11.12 -19.53
N GLU A 29 7.69 -10.23 -18.90
CA GLU A 29 7.42 -8.88 -19.42
C GLU A 29 8.68 -8.00 -19.46
N LEU A 30 9.54 -8.12 -18.46
CA LEU A 30 10.77 -7.30 -18.34
C LEU A 30 11.99 -7.94 -19.01
N HIS A 31 11.84 -9.10 -19.66
CA HIS A 31 12.91 -9.86 -20.29
C HIS A 31 14.11 -10.15 -19.37
N VAL A 32 13.82 -10.54 -18.13
CA VAL A 32 14.82 -10.92 -17.11
C VAL A 32 14.44 -12.24 -16.46
N SER A 33 15.29 -12.77 -15.57
CA SER A 33 14.95 -13.95 -14.79
C SER A 33 14.05 -13.62 -13.60
N ALA A 34 13.23 -14.57 -13.15
CA ALA A 34 12.43 -14.41 -11.93
C ALA A 34 13.30 -14.12 -10.69
N ALA A 35 14.52 -14.69 -10.64
CA ALA A 35 15.50 -14.38 -9.61
C ALA A 35 15.93 -12.91 -9.64
N ALA A 36 16.13 -12.33 -10.83
CA ALA A 36 16.49 -10.92 -10.98
C ALA A 36 15.34 -10.00 -10.54
N VAL A 37 14.08 -10.31 -10.90
CA VAL A 37 12.90 -9.56 -10.41
C VAL A 37 12.85 -9.61 -8.89
N SER A 38 13.00 -10.80 -8.29
CA SER A 38 12.99 -10.97 -6.84
C SER A 38 14.09 -10.15 -6.14
N GLN A 39 15.29 -10.09 -6.73
CA GLN A 39 16.39 -9.28 -6.19
C GLN A 39 16.13 -7.76 -6.35
N LEU A 40 15.53 -7.34 -7.47
CA LEU A 40 15.17 -5.94 -7.72
C LEU A 40 14.11 -5.46 -6.73
N VAL A 41 13.10 -6.27 -6.43
CA VAL A 41 12.11 -5.97 -5.38
C VAL A 41 12.76 -5.91 -4.02
N ARG A 42 13.55 -6.91 -3.61
CA ARG A 42 14.28 -6.86 -2.31
C ARG A 42 15.19 -5.64 -2.18
N ARG A 43 15.76 -5.17 -3.30
CA ARG A 43 16.56 -3.94 -3.30
C ARG A 43 15.68 -2.71 -3.08
N LEU A 44 14.48 -2.70 -3.62
CA LEU A 44 13.51 -1.62 -3.41
C LEU A 44 12.99 -1.62 -1.96
N GLU A 45 12.64 -2.78 -1.42
CA GLU A 45 12.22 -2.95 -0.02
C GLU A 45 13.28 -2.39 0.94
N ARG A 46 14.55 -2.80 0.76
CA ARG A 46 15.67 -2.24 1.55
C ARG A 46 15.92 -0.76 1.33
N TYR A 47 15.59 -0.23 0.16
CA TYR A 47 15.74 1.20 -0.13
C TYR A 47 14.67 2.02 0.59
N LEU A 48 13.47 1.47 0.71
CA LEU A 48 12.30 2.13 1.29
C LEU A 48 12.10 1.80 2.77
N ASP A 49 12.78 0.78 3.28
CA ASP A 49 12.61 0.21 4.62
C ASP A 49 11.18 -0.28 4.88
N VAL A 50 10.59 -0.95 3.88
CA VAL A 50 9.22 -1.52 3.94
C VAL A 50 9.14 -2.84 3.20
N ASP A 51 8.26 -3.74 3.65
CA ASP A 51 7.91 -4.96 2.94
C ASP A 51 6.77 -4.66 1.93
N LEU A 52 7.09 -4.67 0.63
CA LEU A 52 6.21 -4.09 -0.40
C LEU A 52 5.02 -4.99 -0.79
N PHE A 53 5.13 -6.28 -0.52
CA PHE A 53 4.06 -7.26 -0.78
C PHE A 53 3.34 -7.71 0.49
N GLN A 54 3.68 -7.14 1.65
CA GLN A 54 2.82 -7.25 2.81
C GLN A 54 1.77 -6.15 2.76
N LEU A 55 0.50 -6.55 2.70
CA LEU A 55 -0.61 -5.63 2.90
C LEU A 55 -0.53 -5.12 4.34
N VAL A 56 -0.07 -3.89 4.54
CA VAL A 56 -0.18 -3.22 5.84
C VAL A 56 -1.59 -2.68 5.94
N PRO A 57 -2.46 -3.24 6.79
CA PRO A 57 -3.79 -2.68 6.98
C PRO A 57 -3.62 -1.28 7.58
N VAL A 58 -4.29 -0.30 6.98
CA VAL A 58 -4.25 1.11 7.41
C VAL A 58 -4.85 1.27 8.82
N THR A 59 -5.67 0.30 9.23
CA THR A 59 -6.36 0.22 10.52
C THR A 59 -6.30 -1.21 11.06
N GLN A 60 -6.13 -1.42 12.37
CA GLN A 60 -6.25 -2.76 12.97
C GLN A 60 -7.69 -3.31 12.98
N GLU A 61 -8.67 -2.46 12.66
CA GLU A 61 -10.06 -2.83 12.48
C GLU A 61 -10.30 -3.13 10.99
N SER A 62 -10.76 -4.36 10.69
CA SER A 62 -11.09 -4.84 9.34
C SER A 62 -12.55 -5.27 9.32
N TRP A 63 -13.41 -4.49 8.67
CA TRP A 63 -14.82 -4.83 8.47
C TRP A 63 -15.03 -5.61 7.18
N ARG A 64 -15.88 -6.64 7.21
CA ARG A 64 -16.33 -7.33 5.99
C ARG A 64 -17.39 -6.47 5.31
N ALA A 65 -16.96 -5.56 4.45
CA ALA A 65 -17.87 -4.80 3.60
C ALA A 65 -17.66 -5.19 2.12
N PRO A 66 -18.73 -5.29 1.31
CA PRO A 66 -18.60 -5.50 -0.14
C PRO A 66 -17.92 -4.31 -0.86
N TRP A 67 -17.84 -3.14 -0.21
CA TRP A 67 -17.16 -1.94 -0.69
C TRP A 67 -16.42 -1.27 0.48
N SER A 68 -15.22 -0.73 0.24
CA SER A 68 -14.43 0.02 1.24
C SER A 68 -14.28 1.48 0.82
N TYR A 69 -14.53 2.41 1.74
CA TYR A 69 -14.33 3.85 1.51
C TYR A 69 -13.06 4.32 2.21
N PHE A 70 -12.19 5.03 1.48
CA PHE A 70 -10.98 5.63 2.03
C PHE A 70 -11.25 7.11 2.38
N LEU A 71 -10.93 7.50 3.61
CA LEU A 71 -10.89 8.92 3.98
C LEU A 71 -9.56 9.53 3.57
N VAL A 72 -9.60 10.39 2.56
CA VAL A 72 -8.42 11.07 2.01
C VAL A 72 -8.46 12.55 2.40
N ALA A 73 -7.47 12.99 3.16
CA ALA A 73 -7.26 14.40 3.47
C ALA A 73 -5.74 14.67 3.63
N PRO A 74 -5.28 15.92 3.40
CA PRO A 74 -3.92 16.31 3.77
C PRO A 74 -3.64 16.00 5.25
N PRO A 75 -2.43 15.53 5.63
CA PRO A 75 -2.14 15.13 7.02
C PRO A 75 -2.48 16.19 8.07
N ALA A 76 -2.33 17.47 7.73
CA ALA A 76 -2.69 18.58 8.61
C ALA A 76 -4.20 18.72 8.89
N HIS A 77 -5.05 18.23 7.97
CA HIS A 77 -6.51 18.36 8.06
C HIS A 77 -7.13 17.37 9.05
N PHE A 78 -6.52 16.21 9.25
CA PHE A 78 -6.97 15.24 10.27
C PHE A 78 -6.91 15.79 11.70
N ARG A 79 -6.15 16.86 11.94
CA ARG A 79 -6.11 17.53 13.25
C ARG A 79 -7.29 18.47 13.49
N ARG A 80 -7.99 18.92 12.44
CA ARG A 80 -9.12 19.85 12.56
C ARG A 80 -10.26 19.20 13.35
N ARG A 81 -10.87 19.96 14.27
CA ARG A 81 -11.94 19.46 15.14
C ARG A 81 -13.10 18.81 14.38
N VAL A 82 -13.52 19.43 13.27
CA VAL A 82 -14.62 18.93 12.43
C VAL A 82 -14.26 17.60 11.76
N VAL A 83 -13.04 17.48 11.23
CA VAL A 83 -12.58 16.26 10.55
C VAL A 83 -12.45 15.12 11.55
N ARG A 84 -11.92 15.40 12.74
CA ARG A 84 -11.81 14.41 13.81
C ARG A 84 -13.18 13.92 14.28
N ALA A 85 -14.11 14.85 14.54
CA ALA A 85 -15.48 14.49 14.93
C ALA A 85 -16.18 13.62 13.88
N PHE A 86 -15.97 13.91 12.60
CA PHE A 86 -16.50 13.09 11.50
C PHE A 86 -15.87 11.69 11.45
N VAL A 87 -14.55 11.58 11.58
CA VAL A 87 -13.84 10.30 11.63
C VAL A 87 -14.31 9.48 12.83
N ASP A 88 -14.37 10.08 14.02
CA ASP A 88 -14.78 9.41 15.24
C ASP A 88 -16.22 8.88 15.13
N TRP A 89 -17.14 9.68 14.56
CA TRP A 89 -18.51 9.24 14.26
C TRP A 89 -18.54 8.09 13.25
N ALA A 90 -17.85 8.22 12.12
CA ALA A 90 -17.86 7.21 11.07
C ALA A 90 -17.30 5.85 11.56
N LEU A 91 -16.29 5.87 12.44
CA LEU A 91 -15.75 4.68 13.08
C LEU A 91 -16.69 4.10 14.15
N ALA A 92 -17.41 4.95 14.89
CA ALA A 92 -18.39 4.50 15.87
C ALA A 92 -19.59 3.81 15.19
N GLU A 93 -20.17 4.45 14.17
CA GLU A 93 -21.28 3.92 13.38
C GLU A 93 -20.91 2.57 12.73
N GLY A 94 -19.72 2.50 12.11
CA GLY A 94 -19.24 1.28 11.48
C GLY A 94 -19.02 0.11 12.46
N ARG A 95 -18.82 0.40 13.76
CA ARG A 95 -18.78 -0.64 14.80
C ARG A 95 -20.17 -1.16 15.16
N GLU A 96 -21.18 -0.30 15.19
CA GLU A 96 -22.56 -0.69 15.50
C GLU A 96 -23.12 -1.62 14.41
N ASP A 97 -22.96 -1.23 13.13
CA ASP A 97 -23.41 -2.03 11.97
C ASP A 97 -22.68 -3.38 11.84
N ALA A 98 -21.46 -3.50 12.36
CA ALA A 98 -20.71 -4.76 12.33
C ALA A 98 -21.19 -5.78 13.37
N THR A 99 -22.02 -5.37 14.33
CA THR A 99 -22.54 -6.22 15.41
C THR A 99 -23.99 -6.67 15.20
N ALA A 100 -24.68 -6.11 14.19
CA ALA A 100 -26.06 -6.42 13.80
C ALA A 100 -26.11 -7.51 12.71
#